data_AF-A0A098AVM6-F1
#
_entry.id   AF-A0A098AVM6-F1
#
_cell.length_a   1.000
_cell.length_b   1.000
_cell.length_c   1.000
_cell.angle_alpha   90.00
_cell.angle_beta   90.00
_cell.angle_gamma   90.00
#
_symmetry.space_group_name_H-M   'P 1'
#
loop_
_entity.id
_entity.type
_entity.pdbx_description
1 polymer ?
#
loop_
_entity_poly.entity_id
_entity_poly.type
_entity_poly.pdbx_seq_one_letter_code
_entity_poly.pdbx_strand_id
1 'polypeptide(L)'
;MNKEDLLKEEVKKIKDLIAQGYTARHIIDLNDFSYEALKCCGLPASYLIPKTDPQKMNLQEWDTHTSAEHKWEYADGVPFIDADQRDRVMLGLIYSSGLKHLLEILPEESKKILKELVNSPPLTPR
;
A
#
# COMPACT_ATOMS: atom_id res chain seq x y z
N MET A 1 -28.01 -2.44 -0.51
CA MET A 1 -27.16 -2.96 0.58
C MET A 1 -26.48 -1.76 1.24
N ASN A 2 -26.46 -1.67 2.57
CA ASN A 2 -25.78 -0.54 3.24
C ASN A 2 -24.25 -0.79 3.25
N LYS A 3 -23.46 0.25 3.59
CA LYS A 3 -22.00 0.17 3.60
C LYS A 3 -21.47 -0.92 4.55
N GLU A 4 -22.10 -1.11 5.69
CA GLU A 4 -21.68 -2.11 6.68
C GLU A 4 -21.88 -3.55 6.18
N ASP A 5 -22.99 -3.81 5.48
CA ASP A 5 -23.29 -5.13 4.93
C ASP A 5 -22.33 -5.48 3.79
N LEU A 6 -22.01 -4.51 2.92
CA LEU A 6 -20.97 -4.64 1.90
C LEU A 6 -19.61 -5.00 2.52
N LEU A 7 -19.19 -4.25 3.54
CA LEU A 7 -17.93 -4.49 4.24
C LEU A 7 -17.88 -5.89 4.86
N LYS A 8 -18.97 -6.34 5.50
CA LYS A 8 -19.06 -7.70 6.07
C LYS A 8 -18.91 -8.79 5.01
N GLU A 9 -19.51 -8.61 3.84
CA GLU A 9 -19.39 -9.55 2.72
C GLU A 9 -17.97 -9.61 2.17
N GLU A 10 -17.32 -8.45 1.96
CA GLU A 10 -15.93 -8.38 1.52
C GLU A 10 -14.99 -9.06 2.53
N VAL A 11 -15.12 -8.73 3.82
CA VAL A 11 -14.31 -9.34 4.89
C VAL A 11 -14.49 -10.85 4.94
N LYS A 12 -15.72 -11.36 4.75
CA LYS A 12 -15.97 -12.80 4.68
C LYS A 12 -15.24 -13.44 3.50
N LYS A 13 -15.37 -12.87 2.30
CA LYS A 13 -14.71 -13.37 1.09
C LYS A 13 -13.18 -13.38 1.24
N ILE A 14 -12.60 -12.33 1.81
CA ILE A 14 -11.15 -12.28 2.06
C ILE A 14 -10.72 -13.39 3.03
N LYS A 15 -11.47 -13.61 4.12
CA LYS A 15 -11.18 -14.70 5.07
C LYS A 15 -11.27 -16.08 4.43
N ASP A 16 -12.26 -16.28 3.55
CA ASP A 16 -12.40 -17.54 2.81
C ASP A 16 -11.21 -17.77 1.85
N LEU A 17 -10.70 -16.72 1.19
CA LEU A 17 -9.49 -16.80 0.36
C LEU A 17 -8.24 -17.11 1.18
N ILE A 18 -8.08 -16.47 2.35
CA ILE A 18 -6.98 -16.75 3.28
C ILE A 18 -7.04 -18.21 3.75
N ALA A 19 -8.23 -18.71 4.11
CA ALA A 19 -8.42 -20.10 4.55
C ALA A 19 -8.10 -21.12 3.44
N GLN A 20 -8.27 -20.74 2.17
CA GLN A 20 -7.87 -21.54 1.00
C GLN A 20 -6.36 -21.48 0.71
N GLY A 21 -5.59 -20.68 1.45
CA GLY A 21 -4.13 -20.57 1.31
C GLY A 21 -3.68 -19.55 0.27
N TYR A 22 -4.56 -18.68 -0.22
CA TYR A 22 -4.16 -17.60 -1.12
C TYR A 22 -3.31 -16.56 -0.39
N THR A 23 -2.29 -16.06 -1.10
CA THR A 23 -1.36 -15.07 -0.57
C THR A 23 -1.97 -13.67 -0.55
N ALA A 24 -1.44 -12.78 0.29
CA ALA A 24 -1.80 -11.36 0.27
C ALA A 24 -1.63 -10.74 -1.12
N ARG A 25 -0.61 -11.18 -1.87
CA ARG A 25 -0.40 -10.75 -3.26
C ARG A 25 -1.57 -11.12 -4.14
N HIS A 26 -1.98 -12.39 -4.12
CA HIS A 26 -3.12 -12.85 -4.90
C HIS A 26 -4.39 -12.07 -4.57
N ILE A 27 -4.69 -11.89 -3.28
CA ILE A 27 -5.92 -11.20 -2.84
C ILE A 27 -5.93 -9.72 -3.27
N ILE A 28 -4.80 -9.02 -3.14
CA ILE A 28 -4.69 -7.62 -3.57
C ILE A 28 -4.74 -7.49 -5.10
N ASP A 29 -4.12 -8.42 -5.84
CA ASP A 29 -4.12 -8.44 -7.30
C ASP A 29 -5.52 -8.68 -7.91
N LEU A 30 -6.48 -9.22 -7.13
CA LEU A 30 -7.89 -9.31 -7.57
C LEU A 30 -8.51 -7.92 -7.74
N ASN A 31 -8.04 -6.92 -6.97
CA ASN A 31 -8.58 -5.55 -6.97
C ASN A 31 -10.11 -5.48 -6.76
N ASP A 32 -10.68 -6.48 -6.06
CA ASP A 32 -12.11 -6.69 -5.87
C ASP A 32 -12.64 -6.22 -4.50
N PHE A 33 -11.76 -5.73 -3.63
CA PHE A 33 -12.08 -5.45 -2.22
C PHE A 33 -11.72 -4.02 -1.82
N SER A 34 -12.57 -3.42 -0.99
CA SER A 34 -12.27 -2.14 -0.35
C SER A 34 -11.04 -2.20 0.57
N TYR A 35 -10.34 -1.08 0.72
CA TYR A 35 -9.19 -0.95 1.62
C TYR A 35 -9.58 -1.22 3.09
N GLU A 36 -10.78 -0.81 3.48
CA GLU A 36 -11.34 -1.06 4.82
C GLU A 36 -11.46 -2.57 5.08
N ALA A 37 -11.94 -3.35 4.10
CA ALA A 37 -12.05 -4.80 4.22
C ALA A 37 -10.67 -5.49 4.32
N LEU A 38 -9.71 -5.07 3.50
CA LEU A 38 -8.33 -5.58 3.53
C LEU A 38 -7.70 -5.36 4.92
N LYS A 39 -7.83 -4.16 5.48
CA LYS A 39 -7.35 -3.81 6.83
C LYS A 39 -8.02 -4.66 7.91
N CYS A 40 -9.34 -4.84 7.85
CA CYS A 40 -10.06 -5.71 8.79
C CYS A 40 -9.58 -7.17 8.77
N CYS A 41 -8.95 -7.61 7.68
CA CYS A 41 -8.37 -8.94 7.55
C CYS A 41 -6.86 -9.00 7.83
N GLY A 42 -6.24 -7.88 8.24
CA GLY A 42 -4.80 -7.81 8.52
C GLY A 42 -3.93 -7.84 7.27
N LEU A 43 -4.49 -7.55 6.09
CA LEU A 43 -3.73 -7.46 4.85
C LEU A 43 -3.12 -6.05 4.70
N PRO A 44 -1.90 -5.94 4.15
CA PRO A 44 -1.28 -4.64 3.91
C PRO A 44 -1.93 -3.93 2.71
N ALA A 45 -1.77 -2.62 2.61
CA ALA A 45 -2.20 -1.86 1.42
C ALA A 45 -1.43 -2.27 0.15
N SER A 46 -0.19 -2.73 0.29
CA SER A 46 0.67 -3.20 -0.80
C SER A 46 1.47 -4.43 -0.34
N TYR A 47 1.71 -5.36 -1.27
CA TYR A 47 2.63 -6.48 -1.06
C TYR A 47 4.07 -6.17 -1.52
N LEU A 48 4.34 -4.99 -2.07
CA LEU A 48 5.67 -4.62 -2.55
C LEU A 48 6.62 -4.44 -1.38
N ILE A 49 7.83 -4.99 -1.51
CA ILE A 49 8.91 -4.82 -0.54
C ILE A 49 10.08 -4.15 -1.25
N PRO A 50 10.24 -2.82 -1.13
CA PRO A 50 11.38 -2.13 -1.70
C PRO A 50 12.70 -2.66 -1.16
N LYS A 51 13.68 -2.84 -2.06
CA LYS A 51 15.05 -3.26 -1.74
C LYS A 51 16.03 -2.12 -1.94
N THR A 52 17.31 -2.38 -1.63
CA THR A 52 18.40 -1.41 -1.82
C THR A 52 18.43 -0.88 -3.27
N ASP A 53 18.41 -1.80 -4.23
CA ASP A 53 18.45 -1.51 -5.66
C ASP A 53 17.04 -1.47 -6.28
N PRO A 54 16.85 -0.71 -7.38
CA PRO A 54 15.60 -0.67 -8.15
C PRO A 54 15.07 -2.06 -8.53
N GLN A 55 13.76 -2.25 -8.43
CA GLN A 55 13.06 -3.44 -8.92
C GLN A 55 12.10 -3.09 -10.06
N LYS A 56 12.01 -3.95 -11.07
CA LYS A 56 11.04 -3.78 -12.17
C LYS A 56 9.65 -4.19 -11.72
N MET A 57 8.65 -3.43 -12.13
CA MET A 57 7.24 -3.80 -12.05
C MET A 57 6.73 -4.21 -13.42
N ASN A 58 5.86 -5.22 -13.47
CA ASN A 58 5.04 -5.48 -14.64
C ASN A 58 3.79 -4.56 -14.65
N LEU A 59 3.01 -4.59 -15.72
CA LEU A 59 1.83 -3.73 -15.87
C LEU A 59 0.77 -4.00 -14.80
N GLN A 60 0.52 -5.27 -14.44
CA GLN A 60 -0.45 -5.60 -13.39
C GLN A 60 0.00 -5.06 -12.02
N GLU A 61 1.29 -5.19 -11.69
CA GLU A 61 1.85 -4.63 -10.46
C GLU A 61 1.71 -3.10 -10.43
N TRP A 62 1.95 -2.44 -11.56
CA TRP A 62 1.78 -1.00 -11.71
C TRP A 62 0.32 -0.57 -11.51
N ASP A 63 -0.61 -1.20 -12.20
CA ASP A 63 -2.05 -0.90 -12.11
C ASP A 63 -2.59 -1.17 -10.70
N THR A 64 -2.11 -2.25 -10.07
CA THR A 64 -2.44 -2.56 -8.68
C THR A 64 -1.97 -1.46 -7.74
N HIS A 65 -0.75 -0.93 -7.89
CA HIS A 65 -0.17 -0.01 -6.90
C HIS A 65 -0.33 1.47 -7.23
N THR A 66 -1.10 1.79 -8.26
CA THR A 66 -1.44 3.18 -8.61
C THR A 66 -2.92 3.46 -8.39
N SER A 67 -3.31 4.74 -8.39
CA SER A 67 -4.69 5.14 -8.12
C SER A 67 -5.65 4.63 -9.18
N ALA A 68 -6.94 4.54 -8.82
CA ALA A 68 -7.98 4.18 -9.77
C ALA A 68 -7.95 5.10 -10.99
N GLU A 69 -7.93 4.52 -12.19
CA GLU A 69 -7.80 5.23 -13.47
C GLU A 69 -6.50 6.06 -13.61
N HIS A 70 -5.50 5.82 -12.76
CA HIS A 70 -4.28 6.61 -12.63
C HIS A 70 -4.55 8.11 -12.42
N LYS A 71 -5.68 8.46 -11.81
CA LYS A 71 -6.05 9.85 -11.52
C LYS A 71 -5.37 10.33 -10.24
N TRP A 72 -4.75 11.50 -10.30
CA TRP A 72 -4.07 12.14 -9.18
C TRP A 72 -5.03 13.13 -8.51
N GLU A 73 -6.11 12.59 -7.95
CA GLU A 73 -7.13 13.42 -7.32
C GLU A 73 -6.56 14.17 -6.11
N TYR A 74 -7.00 15.41 -5.93
CA TYR A 74 -6.55 16.27 -4.84
C TYR A 74 -7.76 16.99 -4.26
N ALA A 75 -8.04 16.74 -2.98
CA ALA A 75 -9.13 17.35 -2.25
C ALA A 75 -8.66 17.68 -0.83
N ASP A 76 -8.99 18.88 -0.34
CA ASP A 76 -8.72 19.32 1.03
C ASP A 76 -7.26 19.14 1.51
N GLY A 77 -6.30 19.32 0.62
CA GLY A 77 -4.88 19.16 0.96
C GLY A 77 -4.35 17.73 0.89
N VAL A 78 -5.19 16.76 0.52
CA VAL A 78 -4.85 15.33 0.52
C VAL A 78 -4.83 14.81 -0.92
N PRO A 79 -3.68 14.30 -1.40
CA PRO A 79 -3.61 13.63 -2.70
C PRO A 79 -4.14 12.19 -2.61
N PHE A 80 -4.67 11.70 -3.72
CA PHE A 80 -5.17 10.33 -3.96
C PHE A 80 -6.41 9.92 -3.17
N ILE A 81 -7.28 10.88 -2.82
CA ILE A 81 -8.56 10.68 -2.11
C ILE A 81 -8.39 10.19 -0.66
N ASP A 82 -7.54 9.19 -0.42
CA ASP A 82 -7.32 8.55 0.87
C ASP A 82 -5.84 8.19 1.10
N ALA A 83 -5.54 7.77 2.34
CA ALA A 83 -4.20 7.41 2.74
C ALA A 83 -3.69 6.10 2.11
N ASP A 84 -4.59 5.16 1.82
CA ASP A 84 -4.23 3.82 1.33
C ASP A 84 -3.72 3.88 -0.11
N GLN A 85 -4.37 4.67 -0.96
CA GLN A 85 -3.90 4.93 -2.32
C GLN A 85 -2.55 5.63 -2.33
N ARG A 86 -2.37 6.65 -1.47
CA ARG A 86 -1.10 7.35 -1.35
C ARG A 86 0.02 6.41 -0.91
N ASP A 87 -0.23 5.56 0.06
CA ASP A 87 0.77 4.63 0.59
C ASP A 87 1.17 3.57 -0.46
N ARG A 88 0.22 3.09 -1.28
CA ARG A 88 0.51 2.19 -2.42
C ARG A 88 1.36 2.86 -3.49
N VAL A 89 1.00 4.07 -3.92
CA VAL A 89 1.76 4.85 -4.92
C VAL A 89 3.18 5.12 -4.40
N MET A 90 3.30 5.55 -3.14
CA MET A 90 4.59 5.79 -2.50
C MET A 90 5.45 4.52 -2.49
N LEU A 91 4.88 3.37 -2.10
CA LEU A 91 5.60 2.10 -2.11
C LEU A 91 6.01 1.67 -3.52
N GLY A 92 5.14 1.85 -4.53
CA GLY A 92 5.46 1.55 -5.93
C GLY A 92 6.63 2.40 -6.47
N LEU A 93 6.66 3.69 -6.13
CA LEU A 93 7.76 4.59 -6.50
C LEU A 93 9.07 4.22 -5.80
N ILE A 94 9.04 3.92 -4.49
CA ILE A 94 10.24 3.50 -3.75
C ILE A 94 10.71 2.12 -4.25
N TYR A 95 9.81 1.19 -4.55
CA TYR A 95 10.12 -0.12 -5.10
C TYR A 95 10.85 -0.03 -6.44
N SER A 96 10.37 0.85 -7.34
CA SER A 96 10.97 1.04 -8.67
C SER A 96 12.24 1.90 -8.67
N SER A 97 12.51 2.67 -7.62
CA SER A 97 13.72 3.50 -7.50
C SER A 97 14.78 2.92 -6.57
N GLY A 98 14.39 2.05 -5.64
CA GLY A 98 15.27 1.48 -4.61
C GLY A 98 15.48 2.41 -3.41
N LEU A 99 15.69 1.80 -2.24
CA LEU A 99 15.93 2.50 -0.98
C LEU A 99 17.22 3.34 -1.02
N LYS A 100 18.21 2.92 -1.80
CA LYS A 100 19.45 3.72 -1.96
C LYS A 100 19.12 5.07 -2.58
N HIS A 101 18.35 5.08 -3.68
CA HIS A 101 18.00 6.32 -4.35
C HIS A 101 17.11 7.21 -3.49
N LEU A 102 16.16 6.62 -2.75
CA LEU A 102 15.38 7.35 -1.74
C LEU A 102 16.30 8.10 -0.76
N LEU A 103 17.34 7.44 -0.24
CA LEU A 103 18.29 8.06 0.68
C LEU A 103 19.21 9.08 -0.01
N GLU A 104 19.44 9.00 -1.31
CA GLU A 104 20.21 9.99 -2.07
C GLU A 104 19.44 11.30 -2.25
N ILE A 105 18.13 11.23 -2.51
CA ILE A 105 17.30 12.41 -2.80
C ILE A 105 16.71 13.08 -1.55
N LEU A 106 16.62 12.37 -0.42
CA LEU A 106 16.14 12.96 0.83
C LEU A 106 17.08 14.07 1.32
N PRO A 107 16.55 15.19 1.85
CA PRO A 107 17.36 16.16 2.59
C PRO A 107 18.02 15.54 3.82
N GLU A 108 19.16 16.09 4.27
CA GLU A 108 19.89 15.56 5.42
C GLU A 108 19.07 15.62 6.72
N GLU A 109 18.27 16.65 6.94
CA GLU A 109 17.34 16.72 8.08
C GLU A 109 16.33 15.56 8.06
N SER A 110 15.80 15.23 6.89
CA SER A 110 14.87 14.12 6.72
C SER A 110 15.53 12.77 6.97
N LYS A 111 16.80 12.58 6.55
CA LYS A 111 17.56 11.35 6.85
C LYS A 111 17.79 11.18 8.35
N LYS A 112 18.05 12.27 9.08
CA LYS A 112 18.20 12.22 10.54
C LYS A 112 16.91 11.75 11.21
N ILE A 113 15.78 12.35 10.84
CA ILE A 113 14.46 11.95 11.36
C ILE A 113 14.15 10.49 11.00
N LEU A 114 14.44 10.08 9.76
CA LEU A 114 14.23 8.69 9.34
C LEU A 114 15.04 7.70 10.18
N LYS A 115 16.31 8.00 10.46
CA LYS A 115 17.15 7.17 11.35
C LYS A 115 16.58 7.08 12.76
N GLU A 116 16.03 8.16 13.30
CA GLU A 116 15.39 8.16 14.63
C GLU A 116 14.13 7.28 14.62
N LEU A 117 13.29 7.38 13.59
CA LEU A 117 12.08 6.59 13.44
C LEU A 117 12.37 5.09 13.30
N VAL A 118 13.37 4.71 12.50
CA VAL A 118 13.74 3.30 12.28
C VAL A 118 14.29 2.64 13.55
N ASN A 119 14.94 3.41 14.42
CA ASN A 119 15.50 2.91 15.69
C ASN A 119 14.51 3.00 16.86
N SER A 120 13.32 3.56 16.65
CA SER A 120 12.27 3.66 17.67
C SER A 120 11.46 2.35 17.78
N PRO A 121 10.69 2.15 18.87
CA PRO A 121 9.75 1.04 18.95
C PRO A 121 8.81 0.98 17.73
N PRO A 122 8.27 -0.21 17.39
CA PRO A 122 7.41 -0.37 16.23
C PRO A 122 6.29 0.66 16.20
N LEU A 123 6.21 1.42 15.10
CA LEU A 123 5.14 2.37 14.90
C LEU A 123 3.83 1.59 14.71
N THR A 124 2.77 2.07 15.35
CA THR A 124 1.42 1.57 15.04
C THR A 124 1.09 1.90 13.59
N PRO A 125 0.67 0.92 12.78
CA PRO A 125 0.12 1.19 11.45
C PRO A 125 -1.01 2.22 11.56
N ARG A 126 -1.06 3.16 10.60
CA ARG A 126 -2.13 4.15 10.51
C ARG A 126 -3.43 3.54 10.01
#